data_AF-A0A352MV11-F1
#
_entry.id   AF-A0A352MV11-F1
#
_cell.length_a   1.000
_cell.length_b   1.000
_cell.length_c   1.000
_cell.angle_alpha   90.00
_cell.angle_beta   90.00
_cell.angle_gamma   90.00
#
_symmetry.space_group_name_H-M   'P 1'
#
loop_
_entity.id
_entity.type
_entity.pdbx_description
1 polymer ?
#
loop_
_entity_poly.entity_id
_entity_poly.type
_entity_poly.pdbx_seq_one_letter_code
_entity_poly.pdbx_strand_id
1 'polypeptide(L)'
;MSFKMKLNIVNKHEYEENEDYREIIVKIPNETEKLERDFRYLGLDYNNLSIQDTHILECEVIDTSDPQFSATISAEISNIIARGNKLGWTAPYQDIKAIFKIINNLNDEDRDKLLAILETKKEDISNIKDAIKFANNIDCFELIVADDEEELARRLIYNGDIDIEDLMDYADLNRLGEDYADDKNMKKTAQGYLTQECDLKNEIRKEEEEEFE
;
A
#
# COMPACT_ATOMS: atom_id res chain seq x y z
N MET A 1 1.91 -15.57 -12.75
CA MET A 1 1.12 -14.48 -12.14
C MET A 1 1.21 -13.27 -13.05
N SER A 2 0.11 -12.57 -13.31
CA SER A 2 0.12 -11.33 -14.12
C SER A 2 -0.23 -10.14 -13.23
N PHE A 3 0.51 -9.96 -12.14
CA PHE A 3 0.44 -8.73 -11.36
C PHE A 3 1.11 -7.60 -12.15
N LYS A 4 0.38 -6.52 -12.39
CA LYS A 4 0.83 -5.38 -13.20
C LYS A 4 0.31 -4.08 -12.60
N MET A 5 0.95 -2.97 -12.91
CA MET A 5 0.37 -1.64 -12.71
C MET A 5 0.28 -0.91 -14.03
N LYS A 6 -0.81 -0.19 -14.25
CA LYS A 6 -1.00 0.75 -15.35
C LYS A 6 -0.93 2.16 -14.79
N LEU A 7 -0.07 2.98 -15.37
CA LEU A 7 0.30 4.30 -14.88
C LEU A 7 0.01 5.35 -15.96
N ASN A 8 -0.65 6.45 -15.59
CA ASN A 8 -0.63 7.68 -16.38
C ASN A 8 0.47 8.59 -15.84
N ILE A 9 1.49 8.87 -16.66
CA ILE A 9 2.73 9.56 -16.26
C ILE A 9 2.88 10.83 -17.09
N VAL A 10 3.23 11.93 -16.42
CA VAL A 10 3.60 13.21 -17.04
C VAL A 10 5.00 13.64 -16.61
N ASN A 11 5.61 14.52 -17.40
CA ASN A 11 6.77 15.30 -16.97
C ASN A 11 6.29 16.32 -15.93
N LYS A 12 6.87 16.29 -14.72
CA LYS A 12 6.45 17.17 -13.62
C LYS A 12 6.55 18.64 -14.00
N HIS A 13 7.68 19.06 -14.56
CA HIS A 13 7.92 20.47 -14.89
C HIS A 13 6.93 20.97 -15.94
N GLU A 14 6.63 20.15 -16.96
CA GLU A 14 5.63 20.52 -17.96
C GLU A 14 4.23 20.63 -17.35
N TYR A 15 3.88 19.69 -16.47
CA TYR A 15 2.58 19.65 -15.80
C TYR A 15 2.34 20.85 -14.87
N GLU A 16 3.39 21.32 -14.18
CA GLU A 16 3.29 22.46 -13.26
C GLU A 16 3.27 23.82 -13.99
N GLU A 17 3.93 23.92 -15.14
CA GLU A 17 4.14 25.19 -15.84
C GLU A 17 3.19 25.43 -17.03
N ASN A 18 2.58 24.39 -17.60
CA ASN A 18 1.80 24.48 -18.83
C ASN A 18 0.40 23.87 -18.67
N GLU A 19 -0.60 24.49 -19.31
CA GLU A 19 -1.94 23.89 -19.43
C GLU A 19 -1.95 22.72 -20.42
N ASP A 20 -1.12 22.79 -21.47
CA ASP A 20 -0.91 21.74 -22.45
C ASP A 20 0.39 20.98 -22.13
N TYR A 21 0.27 19.81 -21.52
CA TYR A 21 1.40 18.92 -21.20
C TYR A 21 1.27 17.56 -21.90
N ARG A 22 2.40 16.87 -22.04
CA ARG A 22 2.44 15.51 -22.60
C ARG A 22 2.18 14.48 -21.51
N GLU A 23 1.43 13.44 -21.86
CA GLU A 23 1.17 12.29 -21.00
C GLU A 23 1.48 10.98 -21.74
N ILE A 24 1.86 9.95 -20.98
CA ILE A 24 2.03 8.59 -21.48
C ILE A 24 1.31 7.60 -20.57
N ILE A 25 0.79 6.53 -21.17
CA ILE A 25 0.22 5.40 -20.43
C ILE A 25 1.19 4.22 -20.51
N VAL A 26 1.76 3.86 -19.36
CA VAL A 26 2.73 2.77 -19.23
C VAL A 26 2.14 1.64 -18.41
N LYS A 27 2.50 0.40 -18.73
CA LYS A 27 2.26 -0.76 -17.87
C LYS A 27 3.59 -1.24 -17.29
N ILE A 28 3.66 -1.57 -16.01
CA ILE A 28 4.83 -2.19 -15.37
C ILE A 28 4.49 -3.59 -14.84
N PRO A 29 5.42 -4.56 -14.92
CA PRO A 29 6.71 -4.47 -15.60
C PRO A 29 6.55 -4.33 -17.13
N ASN A 30 7.57 -3.79 -17.79
CA ASN A 30 7.64 -3.60 -19.24
C ASN A 30 9.09 -3.76 -19.71
N GLU A 31 9.26 -3.89 -21.03
CA GLU A 31 10.57 -3.88 -21.67
C GLU A 31 11.24 -2.50 -21.52
N THR A 32 12.51 -2.48 -21.12
CA THR A 32 13.30 -1.25 -20.90
C THR A 32 13.33 -0.37 -22.14
N GLU A 33 13.57 -0.93 -23.33
CA GLU A 33 13.57 -0.18 -24.60
C GLU A 33 12.26 0.58 -24.86
N LYS A 34 11.13 -0.02 -24.45
CA LYS A 34 9.81 0.61 -24.58
C LYS A 34 9.65 1.75 -23.59
N LEU A 35 10.07 1.54 -22.33
CA LEU A 35 10.07 2.60 -21.32
C LEU A 35 10.96 3.77 -21.73
N GLU A 36 12.17 3.52 -22.22
CA GLU A 36 13.05 4.56 -22.73
C GLU A 36 12.40 5.40 -23.83
N ARG A 37 11.72 4.75 -24.78
CA ARG A 37 11.00 5.45 -25.85
C ARG A 37 9.85 6.30 -25.32
N ASP A 38 9.04 5.74 -24.41
CA ASP A 38 7.87 6.42 -23.87
C ASP A 38 8.29 7.62 -22.98
N PHE A 39 9.34 7.48 -22.15
CA PHE A 39 9.88 8.59 -21.35
C PHE A 39 10.57 9.67 -22.21
N ARG A 40 11.24 9.28 -23.30
CA ARG A 40 11.79 10.23 -24.27
C ARG A 40 10.70 11.09 -24.91
N TYR A 41 9.50 10.55 -25.12
CA TYR A 41 8.36 11.34 -25.59
C TYR A 41 7.95 12.43 -24.59
N LEU A 42 8.14 12.22 -23.28
CA LEU A 42 7.98 13.24 -22.24
C LEU A 42 9.19 14.19 -22.11
N GLY A 43 10.22 14.05 -22.95
CA GLY A 43 11.47 14.78 -22.82
C GLY A 43 12.33 14.37 -21.63
N LEU A 44 12.12 13.15 -21.11
CA LEU A 44 12.84 12.61 -19.95
C LEU A 44 13.81 11.48 -20.37
N ASP A 45 14.88 11.32 -19.61
CA ASP A 45 15.83 10.20 -19.75
C ASP A 45 15.49 9.12 -18.71
N TYR A 46 14.93 7.99 -19.17
CA TYR A 46 14.50 6.89 -18.30
C TYR A 46 15.62 6.35 -17.40
N ASN A 47 16.85 6.29 -17.91
CA ASN A 47 17.99 5.72 -17.18
C ASN A 47 18.61 6.71 -16.19
N ASN A 48 18.18 7.97 -16.22
CA ASN A 48 18.70 9.03 -15.37
C ASN A 48 17.56 9.86 -14.76
N LEU A 49 16.48 9.20 -14.32
CA LEU A 49 15.33 9.86 -13.70
C LEU A 49 15.64 10.24 -12.25
N SER A 50 15.36 11.50 -11.91
CA SER A 50 15.24 12.00 -10.56
C SER A 50 13.79 11.89 -10.05
N ILE A 51 13.62 11.91 -8.72
CA ILE A 51 12.29 11.95 -8.09
C ILE A 51 11.50 13.25 -8.40
N GLN A 52 12.15 14.25 -8.99
CA GLN A 52 11.52 15.51 -9.38
C GLN A 52 11.09 15.53 -10.85
N ASP A 53 11.38 14.49 -11.63
CA ASP A 53 11.18 14.55 -13.08
C ASP A 53 9.75 14.18 -13.50
N THR A 54 9.10 13.33 -12.70
CA THR A 54 7.82 12.71 -13.07
C THR A 54 6.73 12.97 -12.05
N HIS A 55 5.50 12.99 -12.54
CA HIS A 55 4.31 12.90 -11.71
C HIS A 55 3.35 11.86 -12.29
N ILE A 56 2.89 10.94 -11.45
CA ILE A 56 1.84 9.98 -11.79
C ILE A 56 0.50 10.62 -11.45
N LEU A 57 -0.37 10.72 -12.44
CA LEU A 57 -1.73 11.23 -12.30
C LEU A 57 -2.69 10.13 -11.86
N GLU A 58 -2.55 8.93 -12.43
CA GLU A 58 -3.42 7.79 -12.17
C GLU A 58 -2.60 6.50 -12.08
N CYS A 59 -3.00 5.62 -11.16
CA CYS A 59 -2.38 4.32 -10.96
C CYS A 59 -3.46 3.26 -10.78
N GLU A 60 -3.43 2.24 -11.62
CA GLU A 60 -4.32 1.07 -11.55
C GLU A 60 -3.46 -0.18 -11.32
N VAL A 61 -3.67 -0.83 -10.19
CA VAL A 61 -3.10 -2.15 -9.88
C VAL A 61 -4.00 -3.21 -10.49
N ILE A 62 -3.39 -4.17 -11.17
CA ILE A 62 -4.05 -5.23 -11.92
C ILE A 62 -3.50 -6.58 -11.43
N ASP A 63 -4.26 -7.24 -10.57
CA ASP A 63 -4.05 -8.64 -10.20
C ASP A 63 -5.22 -9.50 -10.71
N THR A 64 -4.96 -10.31 -11.73
CA THR A 64 -5.99 -11.18 -12.31
C THR A 64 -6.38 -12.35 -11.42
N SER A 65 -5.53 -12.71 -10.45
CA SER A 65 -5.82 -13.77 -9.47
C SER A 65 -6.78 -13.28 -8.40
N ASP A 66 -6.72 -11.99 -8.07
CA ASP A 66 -7.50 -11.37 -7.01
C ASP A 66 -8.04 -10.00 -7.45
N PRO A 67 -9.19 -9.98 -8.14
CA PRO A 67 -9.83 -8.75 -8.59
C PRO A 67 -10.26 -7.84 -7.43
N GLN A 68 -10.59 -8.39 -6.26
CA GLN A 68 -11.06 -7.62 -5.11
C GLN A 68 -9.91 -6.85 -4.47
N PHE A 69 -8.76 -7.52 -4.26
CA PHE A 69 -7.53 -6.86 -3.84
C PHE A 69 -7.14 -5.79 -4.85
N SER A 70 -7.10 -6.14 -6.15
CA SER A 70 -6.76 -5.26 -7.26
C SER A 70 -7.57 -3.95 -7.25
N ALA A 71 -8.89 -4.05 -7.06
CA ALA A 71 -9.77 -2.88 -6.99
C ALA A 71 -9.50 -2.03 -5.74
N THR A 72 -9.37 -2.67 -4.59
CA THR A 72 -9.19 -1.99 -3.29
C THR A 72 -7.85 -1.26 -3.23
N ILE A 73 -6.75 -1.94 -3.55
CA ILE A 73 -5.41 -1.33 -3.53
C ILE A 73 -5.26 -0.22 -4.58
N SER A 74 -5.91 -0.34 -5.74
CA SER A 74 -5.94 0.73 -6.76
C SER A 74 -6.62 1.98 -6.24
N ALA A 75 -7.75 1.82 -5.53
CA ALA A 75 -8.47 2.93 -4.93
C ALA A 75 -7.62 3.62 -3.85
N GLU A 76 -6.96 2.84 -2.98
CA GLU A 76 -6.09 3.39 -1.94
C GLU A 76 -4.90 4.16 -2.52
N ILE A 77 -4.16 3.57 -3.47
CA ILE A 77 -3.02 4.25 -4.12
C ILE A 77 -3.49 5.52 -4.83
N SER A 78 -4.61 5.47 -5.56
CA SER A 78 -5.17 6.64 -6.25
C SER A 78 -5.57 7.74 -5.26
N ASN A 79 -6.15 7.38 -4.12
CA ASN A 79 -6.50 8.32 -3.06
C ASN A 79 -5.26 8.98 -2.46
N ILE A 80 -4.18 8.22 -2.27
CA ILE A 80 -2.90 8.74 -1.76
C ILE A 80 -2.28 9.71 -2.76
N ILE A 81 -2.24 9.36 -4.05
CA ILE A 81 -1.74 10.24 -5.13
C ILE A 81 -2.55 11.53 -5.18
N ALA A 82 -3.88 11.43 -5.20
CA ALA A 82 -4.77 12.60 -5.27
C ALA A 82 -4.64 13.51 -4.05
N ARG A 83 -4.45 12.95 -2.86
CA ARG A 83 -4.21 13.72 -1.63
C ARG A 83 -2.85 14.40 -1.67
N GLY A 84 -1.81 13.66 -2.05
CA GLY A 84 -0.47 14.21 -2.25
C GLY A 84 -0.50 15.41 -3.18
N ASN A 85 -1.13 15.28 -4.35
CA ASN A 85 -1.25 16.36 -5.32
C ASN A 85 -1.95 17.61 -4.73
N LYS A 86 -3.06 17.43 -4.01
CA LYS A 86 -3.75 18.54 -3.31
C LYS A 86 -2.87 19.25 -2.27
N LEU A 87 -1.92 18.54 -1.68
CA LEU A 87 -0.95 19.06 -0.71
C LEU A 87 0.33 19.60 -1.37
N GLY A 88 0.43 19.57 -2.70
CA GLY A 88 1.62 19.99 -3.45
C GLY A 88 2.73 18.94 -3.54
N TRP A 89 2.45 17.70 -3.16
CA TRP A 89 3.37 16.56 -3.32
C TRP A 89 3.14 15.89 -4.68
N THR A 90 4.23 15.57 -5.36
CA THR A 90 4.18 14.69 -6.53
C THR A 90 4.27 13.23 -6.12
N ALA A 91 3.75 12.36 -6.98
CA ALA A 91 4.00 10.93 -6.98
C ALA A 91 5.02 10.59 -8.08
N PRO A 92 6.31 10.42 -7.77
CA PRO A 92 7.35 10.10 -8.75
C PRO A 92 7.28 8.64 -9.20
N TYR A 93 7.75 8.37 -10.41
CA TYR A 93 7.78 7.01 -10.98
C TYR A 93 8.61 6.03 -10.15
N GLN A 94 9.70 6.48 -9.53
CA GLN A 94 10.56 5.66 -8.69
C GLN A 94 9.82 5.17 -7.45
N ASP A 95 9.02 6.03 -6.81
CA ASP A 95 8.24 5.66 -5.63
C ASP A 95 7.11 4.70 -6.01
N ILE A 96 6.42 4.95 -7.14
CA ILE A 96 5.40 4.04 -7.66
C ILE A 96 6.00 2.67 -8.05
N LYS A 97 7.20 2.66 -8.62
CA LYS A 97 7.93 1.42 -8.94
C LYS A 97 8.35 0.68 -7.66
N ALA A 98 8.73 1.40 -6.60
CA ALA A 98 9.07 0.80 -5.32
C ALA A 98 7.85 0.15 -4.64
N ILE A 99 6.72 0.86 -4.54
CA ILE A 99 5.50 0.29 -3.95
C ILE A 99 4.96 -0.88 -4.80
N PHE A 100 5.10 -0.83 -6.12
CA PHE A 100 4.81 -1.96 -7.01
C PHE A 100 5.60 -3.21 -6.63
N LYS A 101 6.92 -3.10 -6.47
CA LYS A 101 7.77 -4.23 -6.09
C LYS A 101 7.34 -4.82 -4.75
N ILE A 102 7.04 -3.97 -3.77
CA ILE A 102 6.61 -4.42 -2.44
C ILE A 102 5.31 -5.22 -2.57
N ILE A 103 4.27 -4.64 -3.16
CA ILE A 103 2.95 -5.29 -3.29
C ILE A 103 3.05 -6.61 -4.07
N ASN A 104 3.84 -6.64 -5.15
CA ASN A 104 4.02 -7.84 -5.97
C ASN A 104 4.63 -9.01 -5.18
N ASN A 105 5.36 -8.74 -4.09
CA ASN A 105 6.05 -9.74 -3.29
C ASN A 105 5.27 -10.14 -2.01
N LEU A 106 4.13 -9.51 -1.73
CA LEU A 106 3.28 -9.86 -0.58
C LEU A 106 2.52 -11.17 -0.82
N ASN A 107 2.46 -12.00 0.22
CA ASN A 107 1.53 -13.11 0.30
C ASN A 107 0.10 -12.60 0.61
N ASP A 108 -0.89 -13.49 0.62
CA ASP A 108 -2.30 -13.13 0.81
C ASP A 108 -2.57 -12.48 2.19
N GLU A 109 -1.95 -12.98 3.25
CA GLU A 109 -2.10 -12.40 4.60
C GLU A 109 -1.53 -10.98 4.68
N ASP A 110 -0.34 -10.77 4.12
CA ASP A 110 0.32 -9.47 4.12
C ASP A 110 -0.38 -8.48 3.17
N ARG A 111 -1.12 -8.96 2.16
CA ARG A 111 -1.99 -8.10 1.34
C ARG A 111 -3.15 -7.54 2.16
N ASP A 112 -3.83 -8.38 2.93
CA ASP A 112 -4.92 -7.94 3.83
C ASP A 112 -4.39 -6.98 4.90
N LYS A 113 -3.23 -7.31 5.48
CA LYS A 113 -2.53 -6.47 6.46
C LYS A 113 -2.14 -5.11 5.86
N LEU A 114 -1.62 -5.07 4.63
CA LEU A 114 -1.33 -3.80 3.95
C LEU A 114 -2.60 -2.96 3.76
N LEU A 115 -3.71 -3.55 3.32
CA LEU A 115 -4.97 -2.82 3.16
C LEU A 115 -5.45 -2.23 4.49
N ALA A 116 -5.42 -3.00 5.57
CA ALA A 116 -5.76 -2.55 6.91
C ALA A 116 -4.86 -1.40 7.39
N ILE A 117 -3.56 -1.47 7.10
CA ILE A 117 -2.60 -0.39 7.42
C ILE A 117 -2.95 0.89 6.66
N LEU A 118 -3.19 0.81 5.35
CA LEU A 118 -3.52 1.99 4.53
C LEU A 118 -4.83 2.64 4.98
N GLU A 119 -5.82 1.85 5.42
CA GLU A 119 -7.08 2.33 5.97
C GLU A 119 -6.87 3.07 7.31
N THR A 120 -6.16 2.44 8.26
CA THR A 120 -6.00 2.97 9.63
C THR A 120 -5.01 4.12 9.73
N LYS A 121 -3.94 4.09 8.92
CA LYS A 121 -2.87 5.08 8.89
C LYS A 121 -3.11 6.16 7.85
N LYS A 122 -4.34 6.27 7.36
CA LYS A 122 -4.75 7.24 6.35
C LYS A 122 -4.28 8.66 6.69
N GLU A 123 -4.46 9.12 7.93
CA GLU A 123 -4.05 10.48 8.33
C GLU A 123 -2.52 10.65 8.42
N ASP A 124 -1.78 9.56 8.62
CA ASP A 124 -0.31 9.55 8.66
C ASP A 124 0.32 9.39 7.26
N ILE A 125 -0.49 9.05 6.24
CA ILE A 125 -0.04 8.83 4.86
C ILE A 125 -0.46 10.02 3.99
N SER A 126 0.49 10.92 3.72
CA SER A 126 0.26 12.09 2.88
C SER A 126 0.65 11.86 1.42
N ASN A 127 1.59 10.96 1.17
CA ASN A 127 2.11 10.64 -0.16
C ASN A 127 2.56 9.17 -0.26
N ILE A 128 3.02 8.76 -1.45
CA ILE A 128 3.42 7.38 -1.72
C ILE A 128 4.65 6.96 -0.90
N LYS A 129 5.57 7.87 -0.55
CA LYS A 129 6.73 7.52 0.30
C LYS A 129 6.31 7.11 1.70
N ASP A 130 5.27 7.75 2.25
CA ASP A 130 4.71 7.35 3.54
C ASP A 130 4.10 5.95 3.43
N ALA A 131 3.34 5.67 2.36
CA ALA A 131 2.80 4.34 2.10
C ALA A 131 3.89 3.26 1.97
N ILE A 132 4.99 3.56 1.28
CA ILE A 132 6.17 2.68 1.19
C ILE A 132 6.77 2.44 2.58
N LYS A 133 6.91 3.49 3.40
CA LYS A 133 7.42 3.35 4.77
C LYS A 133 6.58 2.38 5.58
N PHE A 134 5.25 2.49 5.53
CA PHE A 134 4.37 1.55 6.21
C PHE A 134 4.47 0.14 5.65
N ALA A 135 4.48 -0.02 4.32
CA ALA A 135 4.58 -1.32 3.67
C ALA A 135 5.92 -2.04 3.98
N ASN A 136 7.03 -1.30 4.08
CA ASN A 136 8.33 -1.87 4.48
C ASN A 136 8.42 -2.24 5.97
N ASN A 137 7.50 -1.73 6.79
CA ASN A 137 7.39 -2.03 8.22
C ASN A 137 6.14 -2.87 8.51
N ILE A 138 5.66 -3.64 7.53
CA ILE A 138 4.45 -4.46 7.67
C ILE A 138 4.53 -5.43 8.86
N ASP A 139 5.72 -5.93 9.18
CA ASP A 139 6.00 -6.80 10.34
C ASP A 139 5.81 -6.09 11.70
N CYS A 140 5.72 -4.76 11.74
CA CYS A 140 5.37 -4.03 12.96
C CYS A 140 3.86 -4.03 13.24
N PHE A 141 3.06 -4.68 12.39
CA PHE A 141 1.62 -4.73 12.51
C PHE A 141 1.13 -6.17 12.65
N GLU A 142 0.16 -6.35 13.54
CA GLU A 142 -0.56 -7.60 13.68
C GLU A 142 -2.02 -7.36 13.28
N LEU A 143 -2.53 -8.24 12.40
CA LEU A 143 -3.91 -8.22 11.94
C LEU A 143 -4.59 -9.50 12.41
N ILE A 144 -5.64 -9.36 13.20
CA ILE A 144 -6.55 -10.46 13.52
C ILE A 144 -7.78 -10.33 12.64
N VAL A 145 -7.93 -11.28 11.71
CA VAL A 145 -9.08 -11.32 10.79
C VAL A 145 -10.33 -11.73 11.57
N ALA A 146 -11.23 -10.76 11.76
CA ALA A 146 -12.50 -10.91 12.44
C ALA A 146 -13.48 -9.79 12.03
N ASP A 147 -14.73 -10.13 11.75
CA ASP A 147 -15.75 -9.17 11.29
C ASP A 147 -16.25 -8.25 12.43
N ASP A 148 -16.33 -8.80 13.64
CA ASP A 148 -16.85 -8.12 14.83
C ASP A 148 -16.13 -8.53 16.11
N GLU A 149 -16.52 -7.90 17.22
CA GLU A 149 -15.90 -8.05 18.53
C GLU A 149 -16.11 -9.48 19.08
N GLU A 150 -17.25 -10.11 18.81
CA GLU A 150 -17.48 -11.51 19.18
C GLU A 150 -16.54 -12.46 18.40
N GLU A 151 -16.40 -12.28 17.08
CA GLU A 151 -15.46 -13.09 16.30
C GLU A 151 -14.03 -12.87 16.77
N LEU A 152 -13.63 -11.63 17.06
CA LEU A 152 -12.30 -11.32 17.60
C LEU A 152 -12.05 -12.12 18.89
N ALA A 153 -12.99 -12.10 19.85
CA ALA A 153 -12.88 -12.88 21.07
C ALA A 153 -12.76 -14.39 20.80
N ARG A 154 -13.55 -14.93 19.87
CA ARG A 154 -13.46 -16.35 19.47
C ARG A 154 -12.09 -16.70 18.88
N ARG A 155 -11.51 -15.82 18.05
CA ARG A 155 -10.17 -16.00 17.47
C ARG A 155 -9.10 -16.01 18.55
N LEU A 156 -9.15 -15.07 19.49
CA LEU A 156 -8.22 -14.99 20.61
C LEU A 156 -8.26 -16.24 21.50
N ILE A 157 -9.46 -16.77 21.77
CA ILE A 157 -9.60 -18.03 22.52
C ILE A 157 -9.02 -19.20 21.72
N TYR A 158 -9.37 -19.32 20.43
CA TYR A 158 -8.90 -20.40 19.56
C TYR A 158 -7.37 -20.40 19.39
N ASN A 159 -6.77 -19.21 19.27
CA ASN A 159 -5.32 -19.04 19.16
C ASN A 159 -4.58 -19.28 20.49
N GLY A 160 -5.31 -19.38 21.61
CA GLY A 160 -4.75 -19.58 22.94
C GLY A 160 -4.29 -18.31 23.64
N ASP A 161 -4.64 -17.13 23.11
CA ASP A 161 -4.36 -15.84 23.74
C ASP A 161 -5.21 -15.61 24.99
N ILE A 162 -6.40 -16.25 25.03
CA ILE A 162 -7.32 -16.23 26.18
C ILE A 162 -7.73 -17.67 26.53
N ASP A 163 -7.40 -18.10 27.75
CA ASP A 163 -7.68 -19.45 28.24
C ASP A 163 -9.03 -19.56 28.96
N ILE A 164 -10.13 -19.63 28.18
CA ILE A 164 -11.50 -19.84 28.68
C ILE A 164 -12.33 -20.80 27.82
N GLU A 165 -11.72 -21.67 27.00
CA GLU A 165 -12.42 -22.49 25.99
C GLU A 165 -13.62 -23.25 26.56
N ASP A 166 -13.47 -23.89 27.72
CA ASP A 166 -14.53 -24.64 28.42
C ASP A 166 -15.71 -23.77 28.90
N LEU A 167 -15.51 -22.46 29.02
CA LEU A 167 -16.47 -21.48 29.52
C LEU A 167 -16.99 -20.54 28.42
N MET A 168 -16.54 -20.73 27.17
CA MET A 168 -16.85 -19.85 26.04
C MET A 168 -18.36 -19.68 25.82
N ASP A 169 -19.15 -20.75 25.99
CA ASP A 169 -20.61 -20.73 25.84
C ASP A 169 -21.33 -19.88 26.92
N TYR A 170 -20.65 -19.52 28.00
CA TYR A 170 -21.17 -18.71 29.10
C TYR A 170 -20.55 -17.32 29.15
N ALA A 171 -19.53 -17.05 28.34
CA ALA A 171 -18.82 -15.79 28.30
C ALA A 171 -19.55 -14.76 27.43
N ASP A 172 -19.49 -13.49 27.83
CA ASP A 172 -19.91 -12.38 26.98
C ASP A 172 -18.78 -12.05 26.00
N LEU A 173 -18.76 -12.75 24.86
CA LEU A 173 -17.68 -12.67 23.88
C LEU A 173 -17.61 -11.31 23.18
N ASN A 174 -18.75 -10.66 22.95
CA ASN A 174 -18.78 -9.31 22.38
C ASN A 174 -18.02 -8.35 23.28
N ARG A 175 -18.35 -8.33 24.58
CA ARG A 175 -17.65 -7.47 25.54
C ARG A 175 -16.18 -7.85 25.70
N LEU A 176 -15.86 -9.15 25.70
CA LEU A 176 -14.48 -9.62 25.81
C LEU A 176 -13.63 -9.10 24.64
N GLY A 177 -14.16 -9.15 23.41
CA GLY A 177 -13.47 -8.65 22.23
C GLY A 177 -13.32 -7.13 22.23
N GLU A 178 -14.36 -6.40 22.63
CA GLU A 178 -14.34 -4.94 22.79
C GLU A 178 -13.26 -4.53 23.81
N ASP A 179 -13.31 -5.10 25.02
CA ASP A 179 -12.36 -4.80 26.09
C ASP A 179 -10.91 -5.15 25.67
N TYR A 180 -10.70 -6.26 24.93
CA TYR A 180 -9.38 -6.64 24.42
C TYR A 180 -8.87 -5.68 23.33
N ALA A 181 -9.73 -5.34 22.37
CA ALA A 181 -9.38 -4.41 21.29
C ALA A 181 -8.99 -3.04 21.87
N ASP A 182 -9.72 -2.56 22.88
CA ASP A 182 -9.42 -1.29 23.55
C ASP A 182 -8.10 -1.35 24.33
N ASP A 183 -7.86 -2.40 25.13
CA ASP A 183 -6.62 -2.56 25.90
C ASP A 183 -5.38 -2.60 25.00
N LYS A 184 -5.50 -3.28 23.85
CA LYS A 184 -4.44 -3.39 22.84
C LYS A 184 -4.42 -2.24 21.85
N ASN A 185 -5.32 -1.27 21.97
CA ASN A 185 -5.48 -0.15 21.04
C ASN A 185 -5.61 -0.61 19.58
N MET A 186 -6.29 -1.74 19.36
CA MET A 186 -6.58 -2.24 18.03
C MET A 186 -7.54 -1.29 17.30
N LYS A 187 -7.41 -1.23 15.98
CA LYS A 187 -8.32 -0.47 15.11
C LYS A 187 -9.07 -1.45 14.22
N LYS A 188 -10.40 -1.36 14.25
CA LYS A 188 -11.27 -2.08 13.33
C LYS A 188 -11.10 -1.54 11.91
N THR A 189 -10.93 -2.43 10.95
CA THR A 189 -10.79 -2.18 9.51
C THR A 189 -11.69 -3.12 8.73
N ALA A 190 -11.76 -2.96 7.41
CA ALA A 190 -12.49 -3.91 6.57
C ALA A 190 -11.89 -5.33 6.54
N GLN A 191 -10.64 -5.51 6.98
CA GLN A 191 -9.93 -6.80 7.02
C GLN A 191 -9.84 -7.40 8.43
N GLY A 192 -10.26 -6.67 9.47
CA GLY A 192 -10.25 -7.14 10.84
C GLY A 192 -9.73 -6.10 11.83
N TYR A 193 -9.03 -6.56 12.88
CA TYR A 193 -8.50 -5.71 13.93
C TYR A 193 -6.99 -5.59 13.81
N LEU A 194 -6.51 -4.38 13.57
CA LEU A 194 -5.10 -4.08 13.37
C LEU A 194 -4.50 -3.41 14.61
N THR A 195 -3.36 -3.91 15.08
CA THR A 195 -2.52 -3.25 16.08
C THR A 195 -1.12 -2.99 15.53
N GLN A 196 -0.43 -2.00 16.12
CA GLN A 196 0.97 -1.70 15.81
C GLN A 196 1.83 -2.04 17.03
N GLU A 197 2.66 -3.06 16.88
CA GLU A 197 3.46 -3.65 17.97
C GLU A 197 4.84 -3.00 18.12
N CYS A 198 5.33 -2.32 17.07
CA CYS A 198 6.61 -1.60 17.14
C CYS A 198 6.65 -0.26 16.40
N ASP A 199 7.63 0.56 16.79
CA ASP A 199 7.97 1.79 16.09
C ASP A 199 8.49 1.52 14.68
N LEU A 200 8.05 2.35 13.73
CA LEU A 200 8.46 2.25 12.34
C LEU A 200 9.94 2.61 12.18
N LYS A 201 10.69 1.73 11.52
CA LYS A 201 12.06 2.01 11.11
C LYS A 201 12.02 2.94 9.89
N ASN A 202 12.84 3.99 9.93
CA ASN A 202 13.14 4.75 8.73
C ASN A 202 14.11 3.90 7.89
N GLU A 203 13.60 3.17 6.91
CA GLU A 203 14.48 2.44 6.00
C GLU A 203 15.30 3.43 5.16
N ILE A 204 16.61 3.47 5.38
CA ILE A 204 17.59 3.88 4.36
C ILE A 204 18.03 2.57 3.69
N ARG A 205 17.19 1.97 2.83
CA ARG A 205 17.69 0.95 1.90
C ARG A 205 18.26 1.68 0.69
N LYS A 206 19.59 1.78 0.64
CA LYS A 206 20.29 1.87 -0.65
C LYS A 206 20.07 0.52 -1.33
N GLU A 207 19.10 0.42 -2.23
CA GLU A 207 19.10 -0.68 -3.19
C GLU A 207 20.22 -0.39 -4.19
N GLU A 208 21.26 -1.22 -4.14
CA GLU A 208 22.24 -1.36 -5.22
C GLU A 208 21.48 -1.70 -6.51
N GLU A 209 21.91 -1.08 -7.59
CA GLU A 209 21.47 -1.34 -8.96
C GLU A 209 21.79 -2.80 -9.32
N GLU A 210 20.85 -3.73 -9.09
CA GLU A 210 20.88 -5.00 -9.80
C GLU A 210 20.11 -4.83 -11.11
N GLU A 211 20.89 -4.73 -12.18
CA GLU A 211 20.52 -4.93 -13.58
C GLU A 211 19.61 -6.17 -13.71
N PHE A 212 18.41 -6.00 -14.25
CA PHE A 212 17.66 -7.12 -14.81
C PHE A 212 18.06 -7.25 -16.27
N GLU A 213 18.87 -8.28 -16.58
CA GLU A 213 18.98 -8.90 -17.91
C GLU A 213 17.63 -9.43 -18.39
#